data_AF-A0A9Q4VMN9-F1
#
_entry.id   AF-A0A9Q4VMN9-F1
#
_cell.length_a   1.000
_cell.length_b   1.000
_cell.length_c   1.000
_cell.angle_alpha   90.00
_cell.angle_beta   90.00
_cell.angle_gamma   90.00
#
_symmetry.space_group_name_H-M   'P 1'
#
loop_
_entity.id
_entity.type
_entity.pdbx_description
1 polymer ?
#
loop_
_entity_poly.entity_id
_entity_poly.type
_entity_poly.pdbx_seq_one_letter_code
_entity_poly.pdbx_strand_id
1 'polypeptide(L)'
;MTNKEITPNVDARLPQGWQASSGDEIDLRELILVLWREKALILLITVLFAAVGVGYALTAPQQWSAKAVITAPKPEDLLPLNKISVRASALGLTGFPDGKSLYQEFVQEFNAYENRRDYLKDSPLFTEQIEESALDAKAQRRWLRDWANLATAKPVDKKGEEPGIAITFAAPAAETSLAMLEGYVGYIVKLQQQKLIERLGAQRDLQLGEMNTRYTVMQEEAKRALQQEISEVALANRVAKAAGVSTPLERTSSQERFSILLGSKGLEEKLALLKSLDLSVYQPELQKLQAHMARLKRISLEGINFRPFSYLDAPDEPQSRDKPKRPLVVVLATLLGGMLGVGIVLVRHAFRRPESAQG
;
A
#
# COMPACT_ATOMS: atom_id res chain seq x y z
N MET A 1 -31.39 -31.25 -101.12
CA MET A 1 -30.21 -31.26 -102.00
C MET A 1 -28.96 -31.25 -101.13
N THR A 2 -28.13 -32.28 -101.33
CA THR A 2 -26.68 -32.37 -101.05
C THR A 2 -26.13 -32.11 -99.64
N ASN A 3 -25.77 -33.24 -99.03
CA ASN A 3 -24.55 -33.50 -98.24
C ASN A 3 -23.45 -32.44 -98.38
N LYS A 4 -22.85 -32.04 -97.25
CA LYS A 4 -21.41 -31.82 -97.15
C LYS A 4 -20.90 -32.43 -95.86
N GLU A 5 -20.27 -33.59 -96.01
CA GLU A 5 -19.31 -34.14 -95.07
C GLU A 5 -18.14 -33.15 -94.92
N ILE A 6 -17.74 -32.89 -93.68
CA ILE A 6 -16.44 -32.29 -93.37
C ILE A 6 -15.80 -33.21 -92.34
N THR A 7 -14.81 -33.97 -92.79
CA THR A 7 -13.78 -34.62 -91.95
C THR A 7 -12.43 -34.03 -92.32
N PRO A 8 -11.38 -34.26 -91.54
CA PRO A 8 -11.04 -33.65 -90.25
C PRO A 8 -9.79 -32.76 -90.40
N ASN A 9 -9.53 -31.82 -89.48
CA ASN A 9 -8.17 -31.28 -89.33
C ASN A 9 -7.57 -31.80 -88.03
N VAL A 10 -6.76 -32.84 -88.20
CA VAL A 10 -5.82 -33.38 -87.22
C VAL A 10 -4.62 -32.44 -87.23
N ASP A 11 -4.57 -31.51 -86.27
CA ASP A 11 -3.35 -30.92 -85.71
C ASP A 11 -3.69 -29.63 -84.94
N ALA A 12 -4.29 -29.80 -83.76
CA ALA A 12 -4.26 -28.78 -82.72
C ALA A 12 -3.62 -29.41 -81.49
N ARG A 13 -2.28 -29.50 -81.53
CA ARG A 13 -1.48 -29.82 -80.34
C ARG A 13 -1.66 -28.68 -79.35
N LEU A 14 -2.47 -28.92 -78.34
CA LEU A 14 -2.55 -28.04 -77.17
C LEU A 14 -1.12 -27.89 -76.59
N PRO A 15 -0.66 -26.68 -76.26
CA PRO A 15 0.65 -26.49 -75.66
C PRO A 15 0.73 -27.27 -74.35
N GLN A 16 1.65 -28.24 -74.31
CA GLN A 16 2.06 -28.99 -73.12
C GLN A 16 2.76 -28.03 -72.14
N GLY A 17 1.99 -27.23 -71.42
CA GLY A 17 2.48 -26.35 -70.36
C GLY A 17 1.75 -26.48 -69.03
N TRP A 18 0.67 -27.26 -68.98
CA TRP A 18 -0.05 -27.59 -67.76
C TRP A 18 -0.10 -29.11 -67.58
N GLN A 19 1.08 -29.72 -67.44
CA GLN A 19 1.14 -30.87 -66.55
C GLN A 19 0.88 -30.30 -65.16
N ALA A 20 -0.29 -30.56 -64.60
CA ALA A 20 -0.33 -30.74 -63.16
C ALA A 20 0.72 -31.82 -62.90
N SER A 21 1.86 -31.45 -62.31
CA SER A 21 2.58 -32.42 -61.51
C SER A 21 1.50 -33.07 -60.66
N SER A 22 1.33 -34.40 -60.81
CA SER A 22 0.66 -35.20 -59.80
C SER A 22 1.50 -34.99 -58.54
N GLY A 23 1.20 -33.89 -57.86
CA GLY A 23 2.01 -33.33 -56.82
C GLY A 23 1.85 -34.23 -55.64
N ASP A 24 2.84 -35.10 -55.46
CA ASP A 24 3.27 -35.70 -54.19
C ASP A 24 2.17 -35.58 -53.12
N GLU A 25 1.08 -36.34 -53.30
CA GLU A 25 0.03 -36.37 -52.30
C GLU A 25 0.68 -36.98 -51.05
N ILE A 26 0.71 -36.21 -49.96
CA ILE A 26 1.26 -36.68 -48.70
C ILE A 26 0.39 -37.84 -48.23
N ASP A 27 0.84 -39.06 -48.50
CA ASP A 27 0.08 -40.27 -48.23
C ASP A 27 0.11 -40.54 -46.72
N LEU A 28 -0.96 -40.17 -46.01
CA LEU A 28 -1.03 -40.25 -44.54
C LEU A 28 -0.77 -41.67 -44.02
N ARG A 29 -1.08 -42.69 -44.83
CA ARG A 29 -0.82 -44.10 -44.51
C ARG A 29 0.67 -44.42 -44.51
N GLU A 30 1.43 -43.88 -45.48
CA GLU A 30 2.88 -44.06 -45.56
C GLU A 30 3.56 -43.42 -44.35
N LEU A 31 3.15 -42.19 -43.98
CA LEU A 31 3.68 -41.51 -42.80
C LEU A 31 3.44 -42.31 -41.51
N ILE A 32 2.24 -42.88 -41.32
CA ILE A 32 1.94 -43.71 -40.15
C ILE A 32 2.83 -44.95 -40.10
N LEU A 33 3.06 -45.61 -41.24
CA LEU A 33 3.94 -46.79 -41.32
C LEU A 33 5.40 -46.44 -41.01
N VAL A 34 5.89 -45.30 -41.51
CA VAL A 34 7.23 -44.79 -41.22
C VAL A 34 7.40 -44.53 -39.72
N LEU A 35 6.43 -43.88 -39.08
CA LEU A 35 6.43 -43.65 -37.63
C LEU A 35 6.36 -44.96 -36.84
N TRP A 36 5.57 -45.93 -37.29
CA TRP A 36 5.47 -47.24 -36.64
C TRP A 36 6.76 -48.05 -36.74
N ARG A 37 7.49 -47.92 -37.86
CA ARG A 37 8.77 -48.58 -38.11
C ARG A 37 9.89 -48.00 -37.25
N GLU A 38 9.93 -46.69 -37.04
CA GLU A 38 10.92 -46.02 -36.19
C GLU A 38 10.42 -45.74 -34.75
N LYS A 39 9.36 -46.44 -34.29
CA LYS A 39 8.75 -46.24 -32.96
C LYS A 39 9.72 -46.35 -31.79
N ALA A 40 10.77 -47.17 -31.91
CA ALA A 40 11.80 -47.29 -30.87
C ALA A 40 12.62 -46.01 -30.70
N LEU A 41 12.89 -45.29 -31.80
CA LEU A 41 13.58 -43.99 -31.77
C LEU A 41 12.69 -42.93 -31.13
N ILE A 42 11.41 -42.87 -31.52
CA ILE A 42 10.43 -41.95 -30.92
C ILE A 42 10.32 -42.22 -29.42
N LEU A 43 10.21 -43.48 -29.01
CA LEU A 43 10.14 -43.87 -27.60
C LEU A 43 11.40 -43.49 -26.83
N LEU A 44 12.60 -43.74 -27.38
CA LEU A 44 13.87 -43.37 -26.74
C LEU A 44 13.94 -41.86 -26.47
N ILE A 45 13.66 -41.04 -27.48
CA ILE A 45 13.69 -39.58 -27.35
C ILE A 45 12.63 -39.11 -26.35
N THR A 46 11.43 -39.67 -26.40
CA THR A 46 10.35 -39.36 -25.46
C THR A 46 10.75 -39.67 -24.01
N VAL A 47 11.35 -40.83 -23.76
CA VAL A 47 11.83 -41.24 -22.43
C VAL A 47 12.98 -40.36 -21.95
N LEU A 48 13.91 -39.99 -22.84
CA LEU A 48 15.01 -39.07 -22.51
C LEU A 48 14.48 -37.70 -22.06
N PHE A 49 13.54 -37.12 -22.82
CA PHE A 49 12.92 -35.85 -22.46
C PHE A 49 12.09 -35.95 -21.17
N ALA A 50 11.38 -37.06 -20.95
CA ALA A 50 10.66 -37.30 -19.70
C ALA A 50 11.64 -37.35 -18.50
N ALA A 51 12.78 -38.04 -18.64
CA ALA A 51 13.81 -38.12 -17.60
C ALA A 51 14.43 -36.73 -17.30
N VAL A 52 14.72 -35.94 -18.33
CA VAL A 52 15.17 -34.54 -18.18
C VAL A 52 14.10 -33.69 -17.47
N GLY A 53 12.83 -33.86 -17.85
CA GLY A 53 11.70 -33.18 -17.21
C GLY A 53 11.56 -33.51 -15.73
N VAL A 54 11.71 -34.79 -15.35
CA VAL A 54 11.71 -35.23 -13.95
C VAL A 54 12.91 -34.64 -13.19
N GLY A 55 14.11 -34.72 -13.77
CA GLY A 55 15.32 -34.15 -13.17
C GLY A 55 15.18 -32.67 -12.87
N TYR A 56 14.72 -31.88 -13.84
CA TYR A 56 14.45 -30.45 -13.65
C TYR A 56 13.33 -30.20 -12.62
N ALA A 57 12.24 -30.96 -12.66
CA ALA A 57 11.12 -30.78 -11.74
C ALA A 57 11.51 -31.01 -10.27
N LEU A 58 12.50 -31.87 -10.01
CA LEU A 58 13.00 -32.17 -8.67
C LEU A 58 13.99 -31.12 -8.15
N THR A 59 14.80 -30.52 -9.02
CA THR A 59 15.84 -29.54 -8.63
C THR A 59 15.39 -28.08 -8.68
N ALA A 60 14.31 -27.78 -9.41
CA ALA A 60 13.82 -26.40 -9.53
C ALA A 60 13.36 -25.84 -8.15
N PRO A 61 13.65 -24.55 -7.88
CA PRO A 61 13.35 -23.93 -6.60
C PRO A 61 11.85 -23.95 -6.31
N GLN A 62 11.52 -24.32 -5.08
CA GLN A 62 10.13 -24.41 -4.64
C GLN A 62 9.63 -23.04 -4.20
N GLN A 63 8.33 -22.79 -4.40
CA GLN A 63 7.66 -21.61 -3.87
C GLN A 63 6.40 -22.06 -3.16
N TRP A 64 6.25 -21.63 -1.91
CA TRP A 64 5.11 -21.84 -1.04
C TRP A 64 4.54 -20.48 -0.67
N SER A 65 3.22 -20.32 -0.71
CA SER A 65 2.55 -19.08 -0.31
C SER A 65 1.58 -19.34 0.83
N ALA A 66 1.90 -18.83 2.00
CA ALA A 66 0.96 -18.55 3.06
C ALA A 66 -0.02 -17.50 2.58
N LYS A 67 -1.26 -17.60 3.06
CA LYS A 67 -2.37 -16.76 2.66
C LYS A 67 -3.21 -16.47 3.88
N ALA A 68 -3.66 -15.22 4.01
CA ALA A 68 -4.75 -14.84 4.90
C ALA A 68 -5.78 -14.02 4.13
N VAL A 69 -7.02 -14.01 4.61
CA VAL A 69 -8.07 -13.15 4.09
C VAL A 69 -8.46 -12.14 5.16
N ILE A 70 -8.32 -10.86 4.83
CA ILE A 70 -8.63 -9.75 5.73
C ILE A 70 -9.84 -8.95 5.26
N THR A 71 -10.49 -8.30 6.20
CA THR A 71 -11.58 -7.35 5.96
C THR A 71 -11.43 -6.11 6.84
N ALA A 72 -12.30 -5.12 6.66
CA ALA A 72 -12.35 -3.93 7.48
C ALA A 72 -12.41 -4.30 8.98
N PRO A 73 -11.77 -3.52 9.86
CA PRO A 73 -11.63 -3.85 11.26
C PRO A 73 -12.98 -3.83 11.96
N LYS A 74 -13.20 -4.83 12.83
CA LYS A 74 -14.35 -4.85 13.73
C LYS A 74 -14.16 -3.84 14.87
N PRO A 75 -15.23 -3.45 15.58
CA PRO A 75 -15.13 -2.52 16.70
C PRO A 75 -14.09 -2.93 17.75
N GLU A 76 -13.97 -4.23 18.05
CA GLU A 76 -13.00 -4.78 19.00
C GLU A 76 -11.53 -4.49 18.62
N ASP A 77 -11.21 -4.50 17.33
CA ASP A 77 -9.85 -4.28 16.82
C ASP A 77 -9.35 -2.85 17.03
N LEU A 78 -10.31 -1.91 17.12
CA LEU A 78 -10.06 -0.49 17.29
C LEU A 78 -10.30 -0.01 18.72
N LEU A 79 -10.76 -0.87 19.64
CA LEU A 79 -11.04 -0.47 21.02
C LEU A 79 -9.88 0.25 21.71
N PRO A 80 -8.60 -0.18 21.59
CA PRO A 80 -7.51 0.52 22.25
C PRO A 80 -7.31 1.93 21.68
N LEU A 81 -7.37 2.10 20.36
CA LEU A 81 -7.33 3.40 19.69
C LEU A 81 -8.52 4.28 20.09
N ASN A 82 -9.73 3.73 20.11
CA ASN A 82 -10.95 4.46 20.45
C ASN A 82 -10.94 4.99 21.89
N LYS A 83 -10.36 4.24 22.83
CA LYS A 83 -10.17 4.71 24.22
C LYS A 83 -9.27 5.94 24.29
N ILE A 84 -8.22 5.98 23.48
CA ILE A 84 -7.30 7.12 23.40
C ILE A 84 -7.98 8.28 22.67
N SER A 85 -8.64 8.01 21.53
CA SER A 85 -9.26 9.04 20.69
C SER A 85 -10.35 9.81 21.42
N VAL A 86 -11.21 9.15 22.19
CA VAL A 86 -12.26 9.80 22.99
C VAL A 86 -11.65 10.72 24.05
N ARG A 87 -10.63 10.26 24.77
CA ARG A 87 -9.96 11.06 25.81
C ARG A 87 -9.21 12.24 25.20
N ALA A 88 -8.48 12.02 24.12
CA ALA A 88 -7.71 13.05 23.43
C ALA A 88 -8.64 14.11 22.79
N SER A 89 -9.76 13.67 22.20
CA SER A 89 -10.77 14.56 21.60
C SER A 89 -11.47 15.41 22.67
N ALA A 90 -11.77 14.85 23.85
CA ALA A 90 -12.29 15.62 24.97
C ALA A 90 -11.31 16.70 25.48
N LEU A 91 -10.01 16.54 25.19
CA LEU A 91 -8.95 17.49 25.51
C LEU A 91 -8.58 18.41 24.32
N GLY A 92 -9.31 18.32 23.20
CA GLY A 92 -9.16 19.21 22.04
C GLY A 92 -8.34 18.66 20.88
N LEU A 93 -7.72 17.48 21.01
CA LEU A 93 -6.96 16.86 19.92
C LEU A 93 -7.87 16.03 19.02
N THR A 94 -7.97 16.41 17.75
CA THR A 94 -8.77 15.73 16.73
C THR A 94 -7.87 15.02 15.71
N GLY A 95 -8.44 14.45 14.63
CA GLY A 95 -7.65 13.86 13.53
C GLY A 95 -7.41 12.36 13.61
N PHE A 96 -8.10 11.65 14.51
CA PHE A 96 -8.07 10.19 14.56
C PHE A 96 -8.79 9.59 13.34
N PRO A 97 -8.18 8.63 12.62
CA PRO A 97 -8.77 8.01 11.44
C PRO A 97 -9.88 7.03 11.82
N ASP A 98 -10.83 6.81 10.91
CA ASP A 98 -11.82 5.74 11.04
C ASP A 98 -11.26 4.37 10.59
N GLY A 99 -11.98 3.30 10.91
CA GLY A 99 -11.56 1.94 10.59
C GLY A 99 -11.42 1.68 9.09
N LYS A 100 -12.28 2.29 8.27
CA LYS A 100 -12.23 2.15 6.81
C LYS A 100 -10.96 2.77 6.23
N SER A 101 -10.57 3.95 6.71
CA SER A 101 -9.37 4.67 6.27
C SER A 101 -8.11 3.89 6.68
N LEU A 102 -8.07 3.41 7.94
CA LEU A 102 -6.97 2.57 8.44
C LEU A 102 -6.79 1.29 7.61
N TYR A 103 -7.90 0.64 7.26
CA TYR A 103 -7.90 -0.55 6.43
C TYR A 103 -7.39 -0.29 5.00
N GLN A 104 -7.88 0.79 4.36
CA GLN A 104 -7.44 1.16 3.02
C GLN A 104 -5.96 1.54 2.99
N GLU A 105 -5.51 2.31 3.98
CA GLU A 105 -4.10 2.66 4.17
C GLU A 105 -3.27 1.39 4.40
N PHE A 106 -3.77 0.40 5.16
CA PHE A 106 -3.03 -0.85 5.39
C PHE A 106 -2.80 -1.59 4.07
N VAL A 107 -3.82 -1.72 3.23
CA VAL A 107 -3.71 -2.39 1.92
C VAL A 107 -2.75 -1.64 0.99
N GLN A 108 -2.77 -0.30 1.02
CA GLN A 108 -1.84 0.53 0.26
C GLN A 108 -0.40 0.34 0.74
N GLU A 109 -0.15 0.42 2.05
CA GLU A 109 1.17 0.26 2.66
C GLU A 109 1.70 -1.17 2.49
N PHE A 110 0.85 -2.19 2.58
CA PHE A 110 1.22 -3.58 2.32
C PHE A 110 1.73 -3.78 0.89
N ASN A 111 1.08 -3.15 -0.10
CA ASN A 111 1.47 -3.23 -1.51
C ASN A 111 2.59 -2.23 -1.90
N ALA A 112 2.95 -1.29 -1.03
CA ALA A 112 4.01 -0.33 -1.32
C ALA A 112 5.34 -1.06 -1.52
N TYR A 113 6.04 -0.75 -2.63
CA TYR A 113 7.30 -1.42 -2.96
C TYR A 113 8.38 -1.18 -1.92
N GLU A 114 8.51 0.07 -1.46
CA GLU A 114 9.53 0.46 -0.47
C GLU A 114 9.35 -0.31 0.84
N ASN A 115 8.12 -0.44 1.34
CA ASN A 115 7.83 -1.21 2.55
C ASN A 115 8.18 -2.69 2.41
N ARG A 116 7.82 -3.31 1.29
CA ARG A 116 8.16 -4.73 1.00
C ARG A 116 9.66 -4.92 0.93
N ARG A 117 10.36 -4.00 0.25
CA ARG A 117 11.82 -4.01 0.12
C ARG A 117 12.49 -3.86 1.49
N ASP A 118 12.08 -2.89 2.29
CA ASP A 118 12.71 -2.58 3.56
C ASP A 118 12.54 -3.72 4.56
N TYR A 119 11.34 -4.30 4.64
CA TYR A 119 11.12 -5.51 5.43
C TYR A 119 11.96 -6.70 4.94
N LEU A 120 12.01 -6.95 3.62
CA LEU A 120 12.80 -8.04 3.06
C LEU A 120 14.29 -7.87 3.30
N LYS A 121 14.80 -6.65 3.22
CA LYS A 121 16.21 -6.34 3.42
C LYS A 121 16.69 -6.70 4.84
N ASP A 122 15.80 -6.63 5.82
CA ASP A 122 16.10 -6.97 7.21
C ASP A 122 15.67 -8.39 7.58
N SER A 123 15.20 -9.18 6.61
CA SER A 123 14.69 -10.54 6.83
C SER A 123 15.78 -11.62 6.80
N PRO A 124 15.64 -12.72 7.58
CA PRO A 124 16.57 -13.86 7.55
C PRO A 124 16.75 -14.43 6.15
N LEU A 125 15.67 -14.47 5.37
CA LEU A 125 15.66 -14.93 3.98
C LEU A 125 16.68 -14.18 3.11
N PHE A 126 16.80 -12.86 3.28
CA PHE A 126 17.76 -12.08 2.51
C PHE A 126 19.19 -12.28 3.01
N THR A 127 19.37 -12.38 4.33
CA THR A 127 20.68 -12.66 4.93
C THR A 127 21.24 -13.99 4.46
N GLU A 128 20.47 -15.08 4.55
CA GLU A 128 20.83 -16.42 4.06
C GLU A 128 21.17 -16.39 2.57
N GLN A 129 20.38 -15.70 1.76
CA GLN A 129 20.63 -15.59 0.33
C GLN A 129 21.97 -14.90 0.00
N ILE A 130 22.34 -13.85 0.75
CA ILE A 130 23.63 -13.18 0.56
C ILE A 130 24.78 -14.13 0.88
N GLU A 131 24.66 -14.90 1.96
CA GLU A 131 25.68 -15.85 2.41
C GLU A 131 25.86 -17.01 1.42
N GLU A 132 24.76 -17.60 0.94
CA GLU A 132 24.82 -18.73 0.01
C GLU A 132 25.32 -18.36 -1.38
N SER A 133 24.95 -17.17 -1.88
CA SER A 133 25.16 -16.79 -3.28
C SER A 133 26.19 -15.68 -3.50
N ALA A 134 26.82 -15.17 -2.42
CA ALA A 134 27.81 -14.09 -2.46
C ALA A 134 27.37 -12.90 -3.37
N LEU A 135 26.12 -12.46 -3.22
CA LEU A 135 25.49 -11.53 -4.15
C LEU A 135 26.18 -10.15 -4.14
N ASP A 136 26.55 -9.65 -5.33
CA ASP A 136 27.00 -8.27 -5.49
C ASP A 136 25.87 -7.24 -5.26
N ALA A 137 26.21 -5.96 -5.12
CA ALA A 137 25.24 -4.91 -4.84
C ALA A 137 24.15 -4.73 -5.92
N LYS A 138 24.39 -5.18 -7.16
CA LYS A 138 23.41 -5.12 -8.25
C LYS A 138 22.45 -6.31 -8.19
N ALA A 139 22.98 -7.50 -7.90
CA ALA A 139 22.26 -8.74 -7.72
C ALA A 139 21.37 -8.67 -6.47
N GLN A 140 21.85 -8.11 -5.37
CA GLN A 140 21.04 -7.84 -4.17
C GLN A 140 19.82 -6.96 -4.50
N ARG A 141 20.02 -5.86 -5.23
CA ARG A 141 18.91 -4.97 -5.65
C ARG A 141 17.90 -5.66 -6.57
N ARG A 142 18.38 -6.51 -7.49
CA ARG A 142 17.51 -7.29 -8.38
C ARG A 142 16.70 -8.31 -7.58
N TRP A 143 17.36 -9.03 -6.69
CA TRP A 143 16.72 -10.01 -5.82
C TRP A 143 15.63 -9.36 -4.97
N LEU A 144 15.93 -8.25 -4.28
CA LEU A 144 14.94 -7.53 -3.47
C LEU A 144 13.74 -7.08 -4.30
N ARG A 145 13.96 -6.67 -5.55
CA ARG A 145 12.89 -6.27 -6.45
C ARG A 145 11.99 -7.45 -6.82
N ASP A 146 12.57 -8.57 -7.19
CA ASP A 146 11.83 -9.75 -7.62
C ASP A 146 11.05 -10.37 -6.46
N TRP A 147 11.68 -10.41 -5.28
CA TRP A 147 11.11 -10.97 -4.06
C TRP A 147 10.06 -10.07 -3.41
N ALA A 148 10.20 -8.75 -3.50
CA ALA A 148 9.15 -7.83 -3.05
C ALA A 148 7.82 -8.11 -3.77
N ASN A 149 7.87 -8.53 -5.04
CA ASN A 149 6.66 -8.85 -5.81
C ASN A 149 5.95 -10.15 -5.38
N LEU A 150 6.57 -10.94 -4.49
CA LEU A 150 5.99 -12.16 -3.93
C LEU A 150 5.08 -11.90 -2.72
N ALA A 151 5.11 -10.69 -2.17
CA ALA A 151 4.13 -10.22 -1.20
C ALA A 151 3.05 -9.41 -1.91
N THR A 152 1.79 -9.83 -1.82
CA THR A 152 0.67 -9.13 -2.49
C THR A 152 -0.60 -9.11 -1.66
N ALA A 153 -1.34 -7.99 -1.74
CA ALA A 153 -2.70 -7.85 -1.23
C ALA A 153 -3.65 -7.61 -2.41
N LYS A 154 -4.57 -8.56 -2.67
CA LYS A 154 -5.49 -8.53 -3.83
C LYS A 154 -6.92 -8.93 -3.41
N PRO A 155 -7.97 -8.42 -4.06
CA PRO A 155 -9.34 -8.89 -3.84
C PRO A 155 -9.48 -10.38 -4.09
N VAL A 156 -10.22 -11.09 -3.23
CA VAL A 156 -10.45 -12.55 -3.34
C VAL A 156 -11.33 -12.90 -4.56
N ASP A 157 -12.27 -12.04 -4.95
CA ASP A 157 -13.06 -12.15 -6.18
C ASP A 157 -13.24 -10.76 -6.83
N LYS A 158 -13.34 -10.74 -8.16
CA LYS A 158 -13.69 -9.57 -8.97
C LYS A 158 -15.20 -9.47 -9.24
N LYS A 159 -15.99 -10.48 -8.83
CA LYS A 159 -17.44 -10.59 -9.09
C LYS A 159 -18.34 -10.23 -7.90
N GLY A 160 -18.05 -9.11 -7.24
CA GLY A 160 -19.10 -8.29 -6.62
C GLY A 160 -19.72 -8.72 -5.29
N GLU A 161 -19.28 -9.80 -4.65
CA GLU A 161 -19.74 -10.14 -3.28
C GLU A 161 -18.54 -10.15 -2.34
N GLU A 162 -18.52 -9.20 -1.38
CA GLU A 162 -17.38 -8.78 -0.54
C GLU A 162 -16.53 -9.95 0.01
N PRO A 163 -15.46 -10.37 -0.67
CA PRO A 163 -14.76 -11.59 -0.29
C PRO A 163 -13.50 -11.27 0.54
N GLY A 164 -13.39 -10.05 1.05
CA GLY A 164 -12.18 -9.53 1.68
C GLY A 164 -11.01 -9.34 0.71
N ILE A 165 -9.84 -9.02 1.26
CA ILE A 165 -8.56 -8.93 0.57
C ILE A 165 -7.71 -10.14 0.96
N ALA A 166 -7.25 -10.91 -0.02
CA ALA A 166 -6.23 -11.93 0.20
C ALA A 166 -4.87 -11.27 0.27
N ILE A 167 -4.20 -11.44 1.41
CA ILE A 167 -2.79 -11.13 1.59
C ILE A 167 -1.99 -12.42 1.50
N THR A 168 -0.86 -12.35 0.80
CA THR A 168 -0.01 -13.51 0.48
C THR A 168 1.44 -13.13 0.58
N PHE A 169 2.28 -14.09 0.97
CA PHE A 169 3.74 -13.94 0.95
C PHE A 169 4.37 -15.25 0.52
N ALA A 170 5.04 -15.30 -0.64
CA ALA A 170 5.69 -16.52 -1.10
C ALA A 170 7.15 -16.64 -0.62
N ALA A 171 7.56 -17.84 -0.21
CA ALA A 171 8.93 -18.16 0.22
C ALA A 171 9.35 -19.59 -0.21
N PRO A 172 10.64 -20.00 -0.05
CA PRO A 172 11.13 -21.32 -0.45
C PRO A 172 10.55 -22.49 0.33
N ALA A 173 10.06 -22.24 1.55
CA ALA A 173 9.49 -23.24 2.46
C ALA A 173 8.16 -22.77 3.06
N ALA A 174 7.32 -23.72 3.47
CA ALA A 174 5.99 -23.45 4.03
C ALA A 174 6.06 -22.62 5.32
N GLU A 175 6.90 -23.03 6.27
CA GLU A 175 7.14 -22.35 7.55
C GLU A 175 7.65 -20.92 7.34
N THR A 176 8.71 -20.76 6.52
CA THR A 176 9.26 -19.43 6.21
C THR A 176 8.23 -18.53 5.54
N SER A 177 7.38 -19.08 4.69
CA SER A 177 6.33 -18.33 4.02
C SER A 177 5.29 -17.77 4.99
N LEU A 178 4.88 -18.57 5.98
CA LEU A 178 3.99 -18.13 7.06
C LEU A 178 4.66 -17.06 7.93
N ALA A 179 5.87 -17.34 8.41
CA ALA A 179 6.62 -16.41 9.25
C ALA A 179 6.85 -15.05 8.56
N MET A 180 7.15 -15.06 7.26
CA MET A 180 7.30 -13.84 6.47
C MET A 180 6.00 -13.06 6.32
N LEU A 181 4.87 -13.75 6.10
CA LEU A 181 3.56 -13.10 6.04
C LEU A 181 3.18 -12.46 7.38
N GLU A 182 3.27 -13.20 8.48
CA GLU A 182 2.93 -12.70 9.82
C GLU A 182 3.83 -11.54 10.23
N GLY A 183 5.14 -11.70 10.04
CA GLY A 183 6.12 -10.65 10.35
C GLY A 183 5.91 -9.40 9.51
N TYR A 184 5.60 -9.54 8.21
CA TYR A 184 5.35 -8.38 7.34
C TYR A 184 4.04 -7.67 7.71
N VAL A 185 2.99 -8.41 8.03
CA VAL A 185 1.74 -7.85 8.56
C VAL A 185 2.01 -7.06 9.84
N GLY A 186 2.76 -7.64 10.79
CA GLY A 186 3.14 -6.97 12.02
C GLY A 186 3.98 -5.71 11.78
N TYR A 187 4.91 -5.76 10.82
CA TYR A 187 5.71 -4.60 10.41
C TYR A 187 4.84 -3.44 9.89
N ILE A 188 3.89 -3.71 8.98
CA ILE A 188 3.00 -2.67 8.43
C ILE A 188 2.08 -2.10 9.50
N VAL A 189 1.55 -2.93 10.40
CA VAL A 189 0.73 -2.47 11.53
C VAL A 189 1.53 -1.51 12.42
N LYS A 190 2.77 -1.86 12.79
CA LYS A 190 3.65 -0.99 13.57
C LYS A 190 3.97 0.31 12.85
N LEU A 191 4.25 0.23 11.55
CA LEU A 191 4.52 1.40 10.70
C LEU A 191 3.34 2.38 10.71
N GLN A 192 2.10 1.90 10.55
CA GLN A 192 0.90 2.74 10.61
C GLN A 192 0.68 3.36 12.00
N GLN A 193 0.92 2.59 13.07
CA GLN A 193 0.81 3.10 14.43
C GLN A 193 1.81 4.24 14.68
N GLN A 194 3.06 4.08 14.23
CA GLN A 194 4.08 5.11 14.33
C GLN A 194 3.71 6.35 13.52
N LYS A 195 3.33 6.19 12.25
CA LYS A 195 2.88 7.30 11.39
C LYS A 195 1.71 8.06 12.00
N LEU A 196 0.76 7.36 12.64
CA LEU A 196 -0.36 7.99 13.33
C LEU A 196 0.09 8.81 14.53
N ILE A 197 1.00 8.29 15.35
CA ILE A 197 1.59 9.01 16.50
C ILE A 197 2.28 10.28 16.02
N GLU A 198 3.11 10.19 14.98
CA GLU A 198 3.83 11.33 14.41
C GLU A 198 2.86 12.40 13.88
N ARG A 199 1.85 11.99 13.11
CA ARG A 199 0.82 12.91 12.58
C ARG A 199 0.03 13.61 13.68
N LEU A 200 -0.44 12.86 14.69
CA LEU A 200 -1.18 13.44 15.82
C LEU A 200 -0.29 14.34 16.67
N GLY A 201 0.99 13.99 16.84
CA GLY A 201 1.99 14.82 17.51
C GLY A 201 2.18 16.15 16.78
N ALA A 202 2.39 16.11 15.47
CA ALA A 202 2.50 17.32 14.64
C ALA A 202 1.23 18.18 14.70
N GLN A 203 0.04 17.57 14.67
CA GLN A 203 -1.22 18.30 14.80
C GLN A 203 -1.36 18.97 16.17
N ARG A 204 -1.02 18.26 17.25
CA ARG A 204 -1.01 18.81 18.61
C ARG A 204 -0.06 20.00 18.72
N ASP A 205 1.13 19.88 18.15
CA ASP A 205 2.16 20.90 18.22
C ASP A 205 1.78 22.15 17.40
N LEU A 206 1.13 21.96 16.24
CA LEU A 206 0.52 23.05 15.46
C LEU A 206 -0.55 23.80 16.27
N GLN A 207 -1.47 23.09 16.92
CA GLN A 207 -2.50 23.70 17.76
C GLN A 207 -1.90 24.46 18.96
N LEU A 208 -0.88 23.89 19.60
CA LEU A 208 -0.14 24.57 20.67
C LEU A 208 0.54 25.84 20.17
N GLY A 209 1.12 25.82 18.97
CA GLY A 209 1.73 26.99 18.33
C GLY A 209 0.72 28.10 18.05
N GLU A 210 -0.47 27.74 17.54
CA GLU A 210 -1.57 28.69 17.31
C GLU A 210 -2.03 29.33 18.63
N MET A 211 -2.30 28.51 19.65
CA MET A 211 -2.73 28.99 20.97
C MET A 211 -1.66 29.87 21.63
N ASN A 212 -0.38 29.52 21.51
CA ASN A 212 0.70 30.32 22.06
C ASN A 212 0.83 31.69 21.37
N THR A 213 0.63 31.72 20.05
CA THR A 213 0.61 32.97 19.28
C THR A 213 -0.55 33.86 19.74
N ARG A 214 -1.76 33.29 19.85
CA ARG A 214 -2.93 34.01 20.36
C ARG A 214 -2.74 34.51 21.79
N TYR A 215 -2.12 33.70 22.64
CA TYR A 215 -1.80 34.06 24.02
C TYR A 215 -0.90 35.30 24.06
N THR A 216 0.17 35.29 23.27
CA THR A 216 1.15 36.39 23.21
C THR A 216 0.49 37.68 22.73
N VAL A 217 -0.30 37.61 21.66
CA VAL A 217 -1.03 38.79 21.14
C VAL A 217 -1.99 39.35 22.18
N MET A 218 -2.82 38.48 22.78
CA MET A 218 -3.80 38.89 23.79
C MET A 218 -3.14 39.45 25.06
N GLN A 219 -1.97 38.94 25.43
CA GLN A 219 -1.20 39.44 26.56
C GLN A 219 -0.71 40.87 26.30
N GLU A 220 -0.18 41.15 25.11
CA GLU A 220 0.26 42.50 24.72
C GLU A 220 -0.92 43.48 24.60
N GLU A 221 -2.05 43.04 24.06
CA GLU A 221 -3.28 43.84 24.00
C GLU A 221 -3.82 44.16 25.39
N ALA A 222 -3.91 43.16 26.27
CA ALA A 222 -4.35 43.33 27.65
C ALA A 222 -3.45 44.31 28.42
N LYS A 223 -2.12 44.23 28.20
CA LYS A 223 -1.15 45.15 28.79
C LYS A 223 -1.36 46.59 28.32
N ARG A 224 -1.59 46.80 27.02
CA ARG A 224 -1.88 48.13 26.47
C ARG A 224 -3.20 48.67 26.97
N ALA A 225 -4.25 47.84 27.01
CA ALA A 225 -5.56 48.22 27.52
C ALA A 225 -5.50 48.62 29.01
N LEU A 226 -4.80 47.83 29.84
CA LEU A 226 -4.59 48.16 31.26
C LEU A 226 -3.81 49.48 31.42
N GLN A 227 -2.75 49.70 30.63
CA GLN A 227 -2.00 50.96 30.64
C GLN A 227 -2.86 52.17 30.23
N GLN A 228 -3.72 51.98 29.24
CA GLN A 228 -4.66 53.01 28.81
C GLN A 228 -5.67 53.31 29.93
N GLU A 229 -6.26 52.29 30.56
CA GLU A 229 -7.21 52.48 31.67
C GLU A 229 -6.55 53.18 32.86
N ILE A 230 -5.32 52.79 33.24
CA ILE A 230 -4.54 53.49 34.28
C ILE A 230 -4.38 54.97 33.93
N SER A 231 -4.08 55.29 32.67
CA SER A 231 -3.89 56.67 32.21
C SER A 231 -5.18 57.47 32.24
N GLU A 232 -6.30 56.87 31.80
CA GLU A 232 -7.62 57.48 31.82
C GLU A 232 -8.12 57.73 33.25
N VAL A 233 -7.97 56.76 34.15
CA VAL A 233 -8.30 56.90 35.58
C VAL A 233 -7.43 57.97 36.24
N ALA A 234 -6.13 58.06 35.88
CA ALA A 234 -5.25 59.10 36.40
C ALA A 234 -5.64 60.52 35.93
N LEU A 235 -6.16 60.66 34.70
CA LEU A 235 -6.69 61.93 34.18
C LEU A 235 -8.03 62.27 34.86
N ALA A 236 -8.94 61.31 34.99
CA ALA A 236 -10.20 61.49 35.72
C ALA A 236 -9.96 61.90 37.18
N ASN A 237 -8.99 61.28 37.86
CA ASN A 237 -8.64 61.66 39.24
C ASN A 237 -8.11 63.11 39.31
N ARG A 238 -7.31 63.54 38.33
CA ARG A 238 -6.86 64.95 38.25
C ARG A 238 -8.03 65.92 38.07
N VAL A 239 -8.99 65.59 37.19
CA VAL A 239 -10.21 66.40 37.02
C VAL A 239 -11.04 66.44 38.30
N ALA A 240 -11.24 65.30 38.96
CA ALA A 240 -11.98 65.22 40.22
C ALA A 240 -11.34 66.05 41.33
N LYS A 241 -10.00 65.98 41.47
CA LYS A 241 -9.24 66.82 42.42
C LYS A 241 -9.38 68.31 42.12
N ALA A 242 -9.26 68.70 40.85
CA ALA A 242 -9.40 70.10 40.42
C ALA A 242 -10.84 70.64 40.62
N ALA A 243 -11.85 69.80 40.44
CA ALA A 243 -13.26 70.13 40.63
C ALA A 243 -13.71 70.08 42.11
N GLY A 244 -12.84 69.70 43.04
CA GLY A 244 -13.19 69.56 44.46
C GLY A 244 -14.09 68.36 44.79
N VAL A 245 -14.22 67.40 43.89
CA VAL A 245 -15.08 66.21 44.06
C VAL A 245 -14.28 65.10 44.74
N SER A 246 -14.51 64.92 46.05
CA SER A 246 -13.79 63.93 46.86
C SER A 246 -14.57 62.64 47.14
N THR A 247 -15.90 62.70 47.15
CA THR A 247 -16.81 61.56 47.40
C THR A 247 -17.60 61.23 46.14
N PRO A 248 -18.22 60.03 46.08
CA PRO A 248 -19.06 59.66 44.94
C PRO A 248 -20.21 60.63 44.70
N LEU A 249 -20.52 60.88 43.43
CA LEU A 249 -21.64 61.71 42.99
C LEU A 249 -22.84 60.84 42.61
N GLU A 250 -24.05 61.23 43.02
CA GLU A 250 -25.29 60.47 42.75
C GLU A 250 -25.81 60.61 41.30
N ARG A 251 -25.06 61.24 40.38
CA ARG A 251 -25.52 61.52 39.02
C ARG A 251 -25.29 60.31 38.09
N THR A 252 -26.35 59.83 37.44
CA THR A 252 -26.36 58.54 36.72
C THR A 252 -25.81 58.56 35.30
N SER A 253 -25.70 59.72 34.64
CA SER A 253 -25.31 59.73 33.22
C SER A 253 -24.52 60.96 32.81
N SER A 254 -23.24 60.75 32.58
CA SER A 254 -22.57 61.39 31.47
C SER A 254 -21.60 60.38 30.86
N GLN A 255 -21.68 60.18 29.54
CA GLN A 255 -20.63 59.50 28.77
C GLN A 255 -19.42 60.43 28.66
N GLU A 256 -18.87 60.82 29.81
CA GLU A 256 -17.65 61.62 29.87
C GLU A 256 -16.45 60.70 29.70
N ARG A 257 -15.53 61.13 28.83
CA ARG A 257 -14.25 60.45 28.61
C ARG A 257 -13.44 60.26 29.89
N PHE A 258 -13.61 61.16 30.87
CA PHE A 258 -12.93 61.12 32.17
C PHE A 258 -13.97 61.21 33.30
N SER A 259 -14.75 60.15 33.49
CA SER A 259 -15.79 60.12 34.52
C SER A 259 -15.21 60.37 35.92
N ILE A 260 -15.72 61.41 36.59
CA ILE A 260 -15.34 61.78 37.96
C ILE A 260 -16.30 61.24 39.04
N LEU A 261 -17.27 60.39 38.65
CA LEU A 261 -18.38 59.98 39.51
C LEU A 261 -17.97 59.25 40.79
N LEU A 262 -16.83 58.54 40.78
CA LEU A 262 -16.31 57.81 41.94
C LEU A 262 -15.65 58.75 42.99
N GLY A 263 -15.43 60.02 42.62
CA GLY A 263 -14.70 61.00 43.42
C GLY A 263 -13.20 60.72 43.47
N SER A 264 -12.39 61.72 43.85
CA SER A 264 -10.93 61.59 43.84
C SER A 264 -10.39 60.47 44.75
N LYS A 265 -11.00 60.25 45.92
CA LYS A 265 -10.59 59.16 46.84
C LYS A 265 -10.78 57.78 46.24
N GLY A 266 -11.95 57.53 45.64
CA GLY A 266 -12.23 56.22 45.05
C GLY A 266 -11.47 56.00 43.73
N LEU A 267 -11.25 57.06 42.94
CA LEU A 267 -10.39 56.98 41.75
C LEU A 267 -8.92 56.71 42.10
N GLU A 268 -8.43 57.26 43.21
CA GLU A 268 -7.07 57.01 43.72
C GLU A 268 -6.88 55.56 44.16
N GLU A 269 -7.86 54.98 44.87
CA GLU A 269 -7.86 53.55 45.21
C GLU A 269 -7.98 52.67 43.97
N LYS A 270 -8.90 52.98 43.03
CA LYS A 270 -9.01 52.27 41.75
C LYS A 270 -7.68 52.28 41.00
N LEU A 271 -6.98 53.42 40.97
CA LEU A 271 -5.68 53.55 40.33
C LEU A 271 -4.61 52.68 41.00
N ALA A 272 -4.61 52.58 42.34
CA ALA A 272 -3.71 51.70 43.09
C ALA A 272 -3.97 50.21 42.77
N LEU A 273 -5.24 49.81 42.71
CA LEU A 273 -5.65 48.46 42.33
C LEU A 273 -5.22 48.12 40.90
N LEU A 274 -5.51 48.98 39.92
CA LEU A 274 -5.15 48.74 38.53
C LEU A 274 -3.64 48.62 38.31
N LYS A 275 -2.82 49.39 39.04
CA LYS A 275 -1.35 49.32 38.95
C LYS A 275 -0.75 48.02 39.50
N SER A 276 -1.46 47.33 40.39
CA SER A 276 -1.01 46.09 41.03
C SER A 276 -1.76 44.84 40.53
N LEU A 277 -2.73 45.01 39.62
CA LEU A 277 -3.57 43.95 39.09
C LEU A 277 -2.77 43.01 38.18
N ASP A 278 -2.88 41.71 38.39
CA ASP A 278 -2.35 40.71 37.47
C ASP A 278 -3.12 40.75 36.14
N LEU A 279 -2.38 40.74 35.03
CA LEU A 279 -2.91 40.67 33.67
C LEU A 279 -3.89 39.51 33.47
N SER A 280 -3.66 38.40 34.17
CA SER A 280 -4.53 37.21 34.12
C SER A 280 -5.88 37.44 34.78
N VAL A 281 -5.95 38.35 35.77
CA VAL A 281 -7.20 38.76 36.43
C VAL A 281 -7.89 39.84 35.60
N TYR A 282 -7.12 40.74 35.00
CA TYR A 282 -7.63 41.75 34.07
C TYR A 282 -8.23 41.13 32.80
N GLN A 283 -7.59 40.10 32.24
CA GLN A 283 -8.03 39.38 31.04
C GLN A 283 -8.18 37.86 31.33
N PRO A 284 -9.35 37.41 31.80
CA PRO A 284 -9.60 36.00 32.17
C PRO A 284 -9.40 34.98 31.04
N GLU A 285 -9.52 35.41 29.78
CA GLU A 285 -9.26 34.56 28.61
C GLU A 285 -7.81 34.05 28.56
N LEU A 286 -6.84 34.78 29.12
CA LEU A 286 -5.45 34.32 29.21
C LEU A 286 -5.35 33.03 30.05
N GLN A 287 -6.07 32.99 31.18
CA GLN A 287 -6.12 31.80 32.03
C GLN A 287 -6.80 30.62 31.33
N LYS A 288 -7.90 30.87 30.60
CA LYS A 288 -8.60 29.83 29.83
C LYS A 288 -7.70 29.23 28.76
N LEU A 289 -6.97 30.08 28.03
CA LEU A 289 -6.06 29.65 26.97
C LEU A 289 -4.87 28.87 27.53
N GLN A 290 -4.29 29.32 28.64
CA GLN A 290 -3.23 28.60 29.34
C GLN A 290 -3.70 27.23 29.86
N ALA A 291 -4.90 27.17 30.44
CA ALA A 291 -5.50 25.91 30.88
C ALA A 291 -5.75 24.95 29.71
N HIS A 292 -6.20 25.45 28.56
CA HIS A 292 -6.39 24.64 27.36
C HIS A 292 -5.05 24.09 26.84
N MET A 293 -4.03 24.93 26.69
CA MET A 293 -2.68 24.47 26.31
C MET A 293 -2.13 23.42 27.28
N ALA A 294 -2.35 23.59 28.58
CA ALA A 294 -1.92 22.62 29.59
C ALA A 294 -2.66 21.27 29.46
N ARG A 295 -3.96 21.28 29.14
CA ARG A 295 -4.74 20.05 28.86
C ARG A 295 -4.20 19.33 27.63
N LEU A 296 -3.94 20.06 26.55
CA LEU A 296 -3.45 19.50 25.29
C LEU A 296 -2.04 18.90 25.45
N LYS A 297 -1.16 19.54 26.21
CA LYS A 297 0.19 19.02 26.55
C LYS A 297 0.18 17.73 27.37
N ARG A 298 -0.87 17.48 28.15
CA ARG A 298 -1.00 16.27 28.98
C ARG A 298 -1.46 15.05 28.19
N ILE A 299 -1.87 15.21 26.93
CA ILE A 299 -2.24 14.09 26.08
C ILE A 299 -0.98 13.28 25.77
N SER A 300 -0.91 12.08 26.34
CA SER A 300 0.06 11.07 25.91
C SER A 300 -0.47 10.38 24.67
N LEU A 301 0.36 10.36 23.63
CA LEU A 301 0.16 9.58 22.41
C LEU A 301 0.90 8.23 22.47
N GLU A 302 1.57 7.95 23.59
CA GLU A 302 2.24 6.67 23.82
C GLU A 302 1.20 5.56 23.98
N GLY A 303 1.52 4.37 23.48
CA GLY A 303 0.64 3.22 23.58
C GLY A 303 -0.55 3.23 22.62
N ILE A 304 -0.55 4.10 21.59
CA ILE A 304 -1.48 3.96 20.45
C ILE A 304 -1.24 2.58 19.81
N ASN A 305 -2.28 1.75 19.87
CA ASN A 305 -2.28 0.40 19.33
C ASN A 305 -3.65 0.14 18.70
N PHE A 306 -3.66 -0.54 17.57
CA PHE A 306 -4.86 -0.97 16.86
C PHE A 306 -4.49 -2.02 15.81
N ARG A 307 -5.46 -2.85 15.43
CA ARG A 307 -5.37 -3.67 14.24
C ARG A 307 -6.24 -3.03 13.14
N PRO A 308 -5.67 -2.63 11.99
CA PRO A 308 -6.38 -1.91 10.94
C PRO A 308 -7.28 -2.82 10.09
N PHE A 309 -7.43 -4.10 10.45
CA PHE A 309 -8.21 -5.10 9.75
C PHE A 309 -8.69 -6.18 10.74
N SER A 310 -9.60 -7.04 10.28
CA SER A 310 -9.92 -8.32 10.93
C SER A 310 -9.60 -9.48 9.99
N TYR A 311 -9.21 -10.63 10.54
CA TYR A 311 -9.10 -11.86 9.75
C TYR A 311 -10.50 -12.46 9.51
N LEU A 312 -10.82 -12.71 8.24
CA LEU A 312 -11.85 -13.65 7.82
C LEU A 312 -11.28 -15.07 7.77
N ASP A 313 -10.01 -15.17 7.35
CA ASP A 313 -9.22 -16.38 7.30
C ASP A 313 -7.81 -16.02 7.80
N ALA A 314 -7.39 -16.63 8.90
CA ALA A 314 -6.08 -16.35 9.49
C ALA A 314 -4.97 -16.99 8.63
N PRO A 315 -3.73 -16.46 8.67
CA PRO A 315 -2.64 -17.11 7.97
C PRO A 315 -2.32 -18.45 8.62
N ASP A 316 -2.25 -19.50 7.81
CA ASP A 316 -1.82 -20.85 8.22
C ASP A 316 -0.72 -21.37 7.28
N GLU A 317 -0.02 -22.41 7.71
CA GLU A 317 1.02 -23.04 6.89
C GLU A 317 0.42 -23.63 5.60
N PRO A 318 1.01 -23.32 4.43
CA PRO A 318 0.50 -23.83 3.16
C PRO A 318 0.72 -25.34 3.04
N GLN A 319 -0.37 -26.08 2.83
CA GLN A 319 -0.35 -27.54 2.69
C GLN A 319 0.20 -28.01 1.33
N SER A 320 0.29 -27.11 0.34
CA SER A 320 0.78 -27.43 -0.99
C SER A 320 1.62 -26.29 -1.56
N ARG A 321 2.69 -26.64 -2.29
CA ARG A 321 3.51 -25.67 -3.03
C ARG A 321 2.77 -25.06 -4.21
N ASP A 322 3.11 -23.83 -4.55
CA ASP A 322 2.63 -23.15 -5.75
C ASP A 322 3.44 -23.53 -6.99
N LYS A 323 4.76 -23.65 -6.84
CA LYS A 323 5.69 -23.93 -7.94
C LYS A 323 6.87 -24.84 -7.53
N PRO A 324 7.45 -25.57 -8.50
CA PRO A 324 6.90 -25.86 -9.82
C PRO A 324 5.72 -26.85 -9.74
N LYS A 325 4.78 -26.77 -10.69
CA LYS A 325 3.76 -27.79 -10.89
C LYS A 325 4.39 -29.04 -11.52
N ARG A 326 5.12 -29.83 -10.71
CA ARG A 326 5.92 -30.97 -11.18
C ARG A 326 5.20 -31.89 -12.18
N PRO A 327 3.92 -32.29 -11.97
CA PRO A 327 3.21 -33.12 -12.95
C PRO A 327 3.07 -32.44 -14.31
N LEU A 328 2.74 -31.14 -14.32
CA LEU A 328 2.60 -30.36 -15.55
C LEU A 328 3.93 -30.25 -16.31
N VAL A 329 5.04 -30.04 -15.59
CA VAL A 329 6.39 -29.97 -16.18
C VAL A 329 6.75 -31.28 -16.87
N VAL A 330 6.51 -32.42 -16.22
CA VAL A 330 6.82 -33.75 -16.76
C VAL A 330 5.94 -34.05 -17.99
N VAL A 331 4.64 -33.73 -17.94
CA VAL A 331 3.73 -33.90 -19.09
C VAL A 331 4.21 -33.08 -20.29
N LEU A 332 4.52 -31.80 -20.09
CA LEU A 332 5.00 -30.93 -21.17
C LEU A 332 6.33 -31.40 -21.75
N ALA A 333 7.29 -31.81 -20.91
CA ALA A 333 8.57 -32.35 -21.37
C ALA A 333 8.37 -33.63 -22.20
N THR A 334 7.48 -34.53 -21.76
CA THR A 334 7.17 -35.79 -22.46
C THR A 334 6.50 -35.53 -23.81
N LEU A 335 5.52 -34.61 -23.87
CA LEU A 335 4.86 -34.21 -25.11
C LEU A 335 5.86 -33.61 -26.11
N LEU A 336 6.74 -32.73 -25.64
CA LEU A 336 7.76 -32.10 -26.48
C LEU A 336 8.76 -33.14 -27.01
N GLY A 337 9.19 -34.08 -26.18
CA GLY A 337 10.02 -35.21 -26.60
C GLY A 337 9.35 -36.09 -27.65
N GLY A 338 8.05 -36.38 -27.49
CA GLY A 338 7.26 -37.13 -28.46
C GLY A 338 7.16 -36.42 -29.82
N MET A 339 6.83 -35.13 -29.82
CA MET A 339 6.76 -34.31 -31.04
C MET A 339 8.12 -34.22 -31.73
N LEU A 340 9.20 -34.01 -30.98
CA LEU A 340 10.55 -33.94 -31.52
C LEU A 340 11.00 -35.30 -32.08
N GLY A 341 10.65 -36.40 -31.41
CA GLY A 341 10.86 -37.76 -31.92
C GLY A 341 10.16 -38.01 -33.24
N VAL A 342 8.89 -37.63 -33.36
CA VAL A 342 8.13 -37.70 -34.61
C VAL A 342 8.79 -36.85 -35.70
N GLY A 343 9.16 -35.61 -35.40
CA GLY A 343 9.81 -34.70 -36.35
C GLY A 343 11.13 -35.25 -36.89
N ILE A 344 11.99 -35.80 -36.02
CA ILE A 344 13.27 -36.41 -36.43
C ILE A 344 13.04 -37.59 -37.38
N VAL A 345 12.07 -38.46 -37.09
CA VAL A 345 11.74 -39.59 -37.97
C VAL A 345 11.27 -39.11 -39.34
N LEU A 346 10.42 -38.08 -39.38
CA LEU A 346 9.91 -37.54 -40.65
C LEU A 346 11.02 -36.89 -41.49
N VAL A 347 11.88 -36.08 -40.87
CA VAL A 347 13.04 -35.47 -41.54
C VAL A 347 13.99 -36.54 -42.06
N ARG A 348 14.29 -37.56 -41.24
CA ARG A 348 15.14 -38.69 -41.63
C ARG A 348 14.54 -39.49 -42.79
N HIS A 349 13.22 -39.63 -42.84
CA HIS A 349 12.53 -40.27 -43.96
C HIS A 349 12.61 -39.43 -45.23
N ALA A 350 12.39 -38.11 -45.15
CA ALA A 350 12.49 -37.20 -46.29
C ALA A 350 13.89 -37.21 -46.93
N PHE A 351 14.96 -37.20 -46.14
CA PHE A 351 16.35 -37.28 -46.63
C PHE A 351 16.78 -38.68 -47.09
N ARG A 352 16.02 -39.73 -46.76
CA ARG A 352 16.29 -41.11 -47.19
C ARG A 352 15.55 -41.52 -48.45
N ARG A 353 14.69 -40.66 -49.01
CA ARG A 353 14.16 -40.88 -50.38
C ARG A 353 15.37 -40.81 -51.33
N PRO A 354 15.82 -41.93 -51.93
CA PRO A 354 16.80 -41.85 -53.00
C PRO A 354 16.13 -41.13 -54.18
N GLU A 355 16.83 -40.17 -54.79
CA GLU A 355 16.51 -39.74 -56.16
C GLU A 355 16.63 -40.97 -57.07
N SER A 356 15.51 -41.64 -57.32
CA SER A 356 15.42 -42.63 -58.38
C SER A 356 13.98 -42.75 -58.86
N ALA A 357 13.61 -41.84 -59.77
CA ALA A 357 12.85 -42.14 -60.99
C ALA A 357 12.83 -40.90 -61.92
N GLN A 358 13.99 -40.48 -62.42
CA GLN A 358 14.07 -40.08 -63.83
C GLN A 358 14.26 -41.37 -64.62
N GLY A 359 13.29 -41.69 -65.45
CA GLY A 359 13.24 -42.86 -66.33
C GLY A 359 11.97 -42.77 -67.16
#